data_AF-A0A6J7FQX4-F1
#
_entry.id   AF-A0A6J7FQX4-F1
#
_cell.length_a   1.000
_cell.length_b   1.000
_cell.length_c   1.000
_cell.angle_alpha   90.00
_cell.angle_beta   90.00
_cell.angle_gamma   90.00
#
_symmetry.space_group_name_H-M   'P 1'
#
loop_
_entity.id
_entity.type
_entity.pdbx_description
1 polymer ?
#
loop_
_entity_poly.entity_id
_entity_poly.type
_entity_poly.pdbx_seq_one_letter_code
_entity_poly.pdbx_strand_id
1 'polypeptide(L)'
;MTHIPNIGRYEFSGDDIGVVILGNSESFPKLTQSLVGEGLKVLNQNTTDKNSYEFAERQYLDLKSRCTKIYIASFFDAAHHALALAQNYSNEISGLILIEPKLLTNRFLKSSKEVQNNLYLVDQPTLLLYPNPENGASAAATASLYIADEISAPFIKEVLLEISFSASDQDLPLLIDEALFFVNETKDNSWIADGASDDVELIDAEFQSIVAGLSLDESTPNTYLDQLDSQEDEHFQIPNPELLPIRNRSKRNAIFFMVVGPVYALATTISGFNPFGIEPWPGVLAFIGGLAYFLHSTRDDFTDDDGAVV
;
A
#
# COMPACT_ATOMS: atom_id res chain seq x y z
N MET A 1 -20.49 -28.35 -7.46
CA MET A 1 -20.31 -28.92 -6.11
C MET A 1 -21.32 -28.23 -5.22
N THR A 2 -22.36 -28.92 -4.76
CA THR A 2 -23.41 -28.33 -3.93
C THR A 2 -22.87 -28.14 -2.51
N HIS A 3 -22.62 -26.88 -2.12
CA HIS A 3 -22.26 -26.50 -0.76
C HIS A 3 -23.47 -26.77 0.15
N ILE A 4 -23.31 -27.66 1.13
CA ILE A 4 -24.30 -27.86 2.18
C ILE A 4 -23.91 -26.85 3.27
N PRO A 5 -24.74 -25.84 3.59
CA PRO A 5 -24.44 -24.92 4.67
C PRO A 5 -24.41 -25.72 5.98
N ASN A 6 -23.26 -25.70 6.65
CA ASN A 6 -23.08 -26.36 7.92
C ASN A 6 -23.69 -25.45 8.99
N ILE A 7 -24.90 -25.78 9.43
CA ILE A 7 -25.69 -25.02 10.42
C ILE A 7 -25.15 -25.29 11.84
N GLY A 8 -23.84 -25.08 12.03
CA GLY A 8 -23.24 -24.96 13.35
C GLY A 8 -23.48 -23.55 13.85
N ARG A 9 -24.12 -23.38 15.01
CA ARG A 9 -24.09 -22.08 15.70
C ARG A 9 -22.67 -21.86 16.20
N TYR A 10 -22.05 -20.76 15.81
CA TYR A 10 -20.68 -20.43 16.21
C TYR A 10 -20.78 -19.45 17.37
N GLU A 11 -20.66 -19.94 18.61
CA GLU A 11 -20.70 -19.07 19.78
C GLU A 11 -19.30 -18.47 20.00
N PHE A 12 -19.14 -17.20 19.65
CA PHE A 12 -17.91 -16.46 19.92
C PHE A 12 -18.00 -15.78 21.29
N SER A 13 -16.95 -15.90 22.10
CA SER A 13 -16.82 -15.11 23.34
C SER A 13 -16.68 -13.64 22.93
N GLY A 14 -17.75 -12.86 23.10
CA GLY A 14 -17.89 -11.56 22.45
C GLY A 14 -16.94 -10.45 22.91
N ASP A 15 -16.00 -10.75 23.79
CA ASP A 15 -14.99 -9.79 24.23
C ASP A 15 -13.67 -9.86 23.45
N ASP A 16 -13.40 -10.93 22.69
CA ASP A 16 -12.09 -11.13 22.07
C ASP A 16 -12.02 -10.76 20.59
N ILE A 17 -13.12 -10.90 19.84
CA ILE A 17 -13.08 -10.79 18.37
C ILE A 17 -13.87 -9.56 17.87
N GLY A 18 -13.15 -8.66 17.22
CA GLY A 18 -13.70 -7.48 16.54
C GLY A 18 -13.72 -7.65 15.02
N VAL A 19 -14.75 -7.12 14.36
CA VAL A 19 -14.84 -7.05 12.90
C VAL A 19 -15.08 -5.60 12.47
N VAL A 20 -14.18 -5.06 11.66
CA VAL A 20 -14.37 -3.76 11.01
C VAL A 20 -14.97 -3.99 9.63
N ILE A 21 -16.14 -3.41 9.36
CA ILE A 21 -16.76 -3.47 8.03
C ILE A 21 -16.51 -2.16 7.30
N LEU A 22 -15.92 -2.25 6.10
CA LEU A 22 -15.58 -1.12 5.24
C LEU A 22 -16.41 -1.17 3.93
N GLY A 23 -16.90 -0.01 3.49
CA GLY A 23 -17.66 0.15 2.24
C GLY A 23 -19.11 0.56 2.47
N ASN A 24 -19.95 0.34 1.46
CA ASN A 24 -21.38 0.61 1.55
C ASN A 24 -22.14 -0.44 0.73
N SER A 25 -23.07 -1.15 1.35
CA SER A 25 -24.05 -2.02 0.69
C SER A 25 -25.37 -2.01 1.46
N GLU A 26 -26.47 -2.24 0.74
CA GLU A 26 -27.80 -2.40 1.35
C GLU A 26 -27.87 -3.61 2.29
N SER A 27 -26.99 -4.60 2.09
CA SER A 27 -26.88 -5.82 2.89
C SER A 27 -26.21 -5.61 4.26
N PHE A 28 -25.61 -4.44 4.52
CA PHE A 28 -24.80 -4.17 5.72
C PHE A 28 -25.54 -4.31 7.05
N PRO A 29 -26.75 -3.76 7.23
CA PRO A 29 -27.45 -3.84 8.51
C PRO A 29 -27.77 -5.29 8.89
N LYS A 30 -28.15 -6.10 7.90
CA LYS A 30 -28.45 -7.53 8.09
C LYS A 30 -27.20 -8.32 8.47
N LEU A 31 -26.09 -8.10 7.76
CA LEU A 31 -24.81 -8.73 8.06
C LEU A 31 -24.31 -8.35 9.45
N THR A 32 -24.35 -7.05 9.79
CA THR A 32 -23.98 -6.55 11.12
C THR A 32 -24.82 -7.20 12.20
N GLN A 33 -26.15 -7.27 12.01
CA GLN A 33 -27.05 -7.88 12.98
C GLN A 33 -26.75 -9.37 13.18
N SER A 34 -26.43 -10.10 12.10
CA SER A 34 -26.11 -11.52 12.19
C SER A 34 -24.78 -11.77 12.89
N LEU A 35 -23.73 -11.02 12.55
CA LEU A 35 -22.41 -11.15 13.18
C LEU A 35 -22.46 -10.78 14.68
N VAL A 36 -23.19 -9.71 15.03
CA VAL A 36 -23.44 -9.33 16.43
C VAL A 36 -24.27 -10.40 17.15
N GLY A 37 -25.22 -11.03 16.46
CA GLY A 37 -26.03 -12.12 17.00
C GLY A 37 -25.22 -13.36 17.40
N GLU A 38 -24.12 -13.63 16.70
CA GLU A 38 -23.17 -14.72 17.01
C GLU A 38 -22.08 -14.29 18.02
N GLY A 39 -22.13 -13.05 18.53
CA GLY A 39 -21.26 -12.54 19.59
C GLY A 39 -20.11 -11.65 19.12
N LEU A 40 -19.97 -11.32 17.83
CA LEU A 40 -18.85 -10.50 17.35
C LEU A 40 -19.07 -8.99 17.60
N LYS A 41 -18.00 -8.26 17.97
CA LYS A 41 -18.03 -6.79 18.07
C LYS A 41 -17.82 -6.16 16.70
N VAL A 42 -18.88 -5.62 16.11
CA VAL A 42 -18.84 -5.05 14.75
C VAL A 42 -18.88 -3.53 14.78
N LEU A 43 -17.91 -2.87 14.12
CA LEU A 43 -17.98 -1.44 13.80
C LEU A 43 -18.20 -1.23 12.30
N ASN A 44 -19.11 -0.32 11.98
CA ASN A 44 -19.48 0.01 10.60
C ASN A 44 -19.08 1.45 10.25
N GLN A 45 -18.75 1.69 8.99
CA GLN A 45 -18.61 3.03 8.42
C GLN A 45 -19.99 3.70 8.30
N ASN A 46 -20.12 4.90 8.88
CA ASN A 46 -21.34 5.69 8.76
C ASN A 46 -21.29 6.53 7.47
N THR A 47 -22.42 6.62 6.77
CA THR A 47 -22.59 6.95 5.34
C THR A 47 -22.17 8.36 4.89
N THR A 48 -21.71 9.20 5.81
CA THR A 48 -21.42 10.63 5.54
C THR A 48 -19.97 10.94 5.21
N ASP A 49 -19.01 10.17 5.73
CA ASP A 49 -17.59 10.35 5.41
C ASP A 49 -17.16 9.34 4.35
N LYS A 50 -16.98 9.84 3.13
CA LYS A 50 -16.53 9.08 1.96
C LYS A 50 -15.37 8.17 2.32
N ASN A 51 -15.46 6.88 1.96
CA ASN A 51 -14.39 5.88 1.81
C ASN A 51 -12.99 6.47 1.94
N SER A 52 -12.57 6.71 3.18
CA SER A 52 -11.30 7.36 3.50
C SER A 52 -10.51 6.43 4.39
N TYR A 53 -9.24 6.31 4.06
CA TYR A 53 -8.30 5.50 4.81
C TYR A 53 -8.25 5.93 6.29
N GLU A 54 -8.22 7.24 6.56
CA GLU A 54 -8.16 7.77 7.94
C GLU A 54 -9.36 7.35 8.80
N PHE A 55 -10.55 7.23 8.20
CA PHE A 55 -11.73 6.78 8.93
C PHE A 55 -11.65 5.28 9.23
N ALA A 56 -11.23 4.48 8.25
CA ALA A 56 -11.03 3.05 8.41
C ALA A 56 -9.98 2.75 9.50
N GLU A 57 -8.87 3.49 9.49
CA GLU A 57 -7.82 3.42 10.50
C GLU A 57 -8.32 3.79 11.90
N ARG A 58 -9.12 4.86 12.04
CA ARG A 58 -9.72 5.22 13.34
C ARG A 58 -10.62 4.13 13.91
N GLN A 59 -11.49 3.54 13.08
CA GLN A 59 -12.36 2.43 13.52
C GLN A 59 -11.56 1.20 13.94
N TYR A 60 -10.51 0.89 13.17
CA TYR A 60 -9.59 -0.19 13.49
C TYR A 60 -8.90 0.04 14.84
N LEU A 61 -8.32 1.22 15.08
CA LEU A 61 -7.66 1.57 16.33
C LEU A 61 -8.64 1.56 17.54
N ASP A 62 -9.89 1.97 17.32
CA ASP A 62 -10.93 1.94 18.35
C ASP A 62 -11.33 0.50 18.72
N LEU A 63 -11.37 -0.43 17.77
CA LEU A 63 -11.57 -1.86 18.08
C LEU A 63 -10.33 -2.50 18.71
N LYS A 64 -9.13 -2.10 18.28
CA LYS A 64 -7.86 -2.58 18.85
C LYS A 64 -7.74 -2.32 20.34
N SER A 65 -8.33 -1.22 20.83
CA SER A 65 -8.36 -0.93 22.27
C SER A 65 -9.25 -1.88 23.08
N ARG A 66 -10.14 -2.65 22.44
CA ARG A 66 -11.23 -3.42 23.08
C ARG A 66 -11.30 -4.89 22.70
N CYS A 67 -10.58 -5.33 21.66
CA CYS A 67 -10.59 -6.69 21.13
C CYS A 67 -9.15 -7.20 20.99
N THR A 68 -8.96 -8.51 21.17
CA THR A 68 -7.65 -9.17 21.05
C THR A 68 -7.36 -9.61 19.62
N LYS A 69 -8.40 -9.97 18.86
CA LYS A 69 -8.34 -10.36 17.45
C LYS A 69 -9.24 -9.45 16.63
N ILE A 70 -8.75 -9.03 15.47
CA ILE A 70 -9.44 -8.07 14.62
C ILE A 70 -9.46 -8.59 13.19
N TYR A 71 -10.65 -8.63 12.62
CA TYR A 71 -10.88 -8.95 11.21
C TYR A 71 -11.33 -7.71 10.47
N ILE A 72 -10.90 -7.57 9.22
CA ILE A 72 -11.34 -6.49 8.35
C ILE A 72 -12.16 -7.09 7.22
N ALA A 73 -13.44 -6.75 7.18
CA ALA A 73 -14.34 -7.06 6.08
C ALA A 73 -14.49 -5.84 5.19
N SER A 74 -14.38 -6.00 3.88
CA SER A 74 -14.53 -4.89 2.93
C SER A 74 -15.37 -5.26 1.74
N PHE A 75 -16.09 -4.27 1.23
CA PHE A 75 -16.96 -4.40 0.07
C PHE A 75 -16.51 -3.49 -1.06
N PHE A 76 -16.49 -4.05 -2.27
CA PHE A 76 -16.29 -3.31 -3.52
C PHE A 76 -15.01 -2.43 -3.49
N ASP A 77 -15.18 -1.11 -3.60
CA ASP A 77 -14.09 -0.14 -3.68
C ASP A 77 -13.32 0.03 -2.37
N ALA A 78 -13.93 -0.36 -1.24
CA ALA A 78 -13.30 -0.27 0.08
C ALA A 78 -12.18 -1.30 0.29
N ALA A 79 -12.03 -2.27 -0.63
CA ALA A 79 -10.96 -3.25 -0.60
C ALA A 79 -9.56 -2.62 -0.53
N HIS A 80 -9.33 -1.48 -1.18
CA HIS A 80 -8.03 -0.79 -1.08
C HIS A 80 -7.70 -0.35 0.34
N HIS A 81 -8.70 0.07 1.11
CA HIS A 81 -8.48 0.51 2.47
C HIS A 81 -8.21 -0.69 3.38
N ALA A 82 -8.90 -1.80 3.16
CA ALA A 82 -8.61 -3.04 3.88
C ALA A 82 -7.19 -3.54 3.58
N LEU A 83 -6.80 -3.59 2.31
CA LEU A 83 -5.46 -3.99 1.88
C LEU A 83 -4.39 -3.02 2.40
N ALA A 84 -4.64 -1.72 2.36
CA ALA A 84 -3.71 -0.74 2.94
C ALA A 84 -3.57 -0.88 4.47
N LEU A 85 -4.66 -1.20 5.18
CA LEU A 85 -4.60 -1.48 6.61
C LEU A 85 -3.82 -2.76 6.87
N ALA A 86 -4.04 -3.81 6.09
CA ALA A 86 -3.28 -5.05 6.15
C ALA A 86 -1.77 -4.83 5.96
N GLN A 87 -1.39 -4.05 4.94
CA GLN A 87 0.01 -3.71 4.68
C GLN A 87 0.66 -2.93 5.83
N ASN A 88 -0.08 -2.03 6.48
CA ASN A 88 0.45 -1.17 7.54
C ASN A 88 0.43 -1.83 8.93
N TYR A 89 -0.53 -2.73 9.18
CA TYR A 89 -0.79 -3.34 10.49
C TYR A 89 -0.68 -4.86 10.42
N SER A 90 0.33 -5.36 9.71
CA SER A 90 0.34 -6.76 9.26
C SER A 90 0.14 -7.78 10.38
N ASN A 91 0.96 -7.66 11.42
CA ASN A 91 0.98 -8.58 12.56
C ASN A 91 -0.20 -8.40 13.53
N GLU A 92 -1.02 -7.38 13.32
CA GLU A 92 -2.10 -6.99 14.24
C GLU A 92 -3.50 -7.32 13.71
N ILE A 93 -3.62 -7.65 12.42
CA ILE A 93 -4.87 -8.05 11.78
C ILE A 93 -4.89 -9.57 11.69
N SER A 94 -5.94 -10.18 12.26
CA SER A 94 -6.07 -11.65 12.34
C SER A 94 -6.57 -12.27 11.04
N GLY A 95 -7.23 -11.48 10.18
CA GLY A 95 -7.69 -11.95 8.88
C GLY A 95 -8.42 -10.89 8.07
N LEU A 96 -8.49 -11.13 6.76
CA LEU A 96 -9.13 -10.27 5.78
C LEU A 96 -10.31 -10.98 5.14
N ILE A 97 -11.41 -10.26 4.95
CA ILE A 97 -12.59 -10.72 4.23
C ILE A 97 -12.86 -9.71 3.11
N LEU A 98 -12.56 -10.06 1.86
CA LEU A 98 -12.77 -9.18 0.71
C LEU A 98 -13.96 -9.66 -0.10
N ILE A 99 -14.95 -8.78 -0.25
CA ILE A 99 -16.21 -9.07 -0.94
C ILE A 99 -16.26 -8.22 -2.20
N GLU A 100 -16.19 -8.92 -3.34
CA GLU A 100 -16.12 -8.34 -4.68
C GLU A 100 -15.12 -7.19 -4.77
N PRO A 101 -13.86 -7.39 -4.35
CA PRO A 101 -12.87 -6.32 -4.32
C PRO A 101 -12.74 -5.69 -5.70
N LYS A 102 -12.89 -4.37 -5.76
CA LYS A 102 -12.62 -3.60 -6.96
C LYS A 102 -11.30 -2.91 -6.76
N LEU A 103 -10.33 -3.22 -7.63
CA LEU A 103 -9.07 -2.47 -7.68
C LEU A 103 -9.26 -1.27 -8.63
N LEU A 104 -9.35 -0.09 -8.05
CA LEU A 104 -9.49 1.20 -8.70
C LEU A 104 -8.14 1.54 -9.32
N THR A 105 -7.94 1.20 -10.58
CA THR A 105 -6.80 1.64 -11.39
C THR A 105 -6.97 3.11 -11.81
N ASN A 106 -7.31 4.00 -10.88
CA ASN A 106 -7.36 5.42 -11.21
C ASN A 106 -5.92 5.96 -11.23
N ARG A 107 -5.42 6.25 -12.42
CA ARG A 107 -4.03 6.70 -12.68
C ARG A 107 -3.63 7.95 -11.88
N PHE A 108 -4.60 8.67 -11.32
CA PHE A 108 -4.41 9.89 -10.53
C PHE A 108 -4.34 9.66 -9.01
N LEU A 109 -4.76 8.50 -8.50
CA LEU A 109 -4.69 8.18 -7.08
C LEU A 109 -3.41 7.40 -6.80
N LYS A 110 -2.35 8.14 -6.45
CA LYS A 110 -1.02 7.59 -6.12
C LYS A 110 -1.09 6.45 -5.09
N SER A 111 -1.99 6.57 -4.12
CA SER A 111 -2.22 5.58 -3.06
C SER A 111 -2.76 4.23 -3.56
N SER A 112 -3.65 4.21 -4.55
CA SER A 112 -4.22 2.94 -5.06
C SER A 112 -3.15 2.10 -5.78
N LYS A 113 -2.28 2.76 -6.54
CA LYS A 113 -1.19 2.10 -7.26
C LYS A 113 -0.12 1.57 -6.30
N GLU A 114 0.15 2.30 -5.22
CA GLU A 114 1.07 1.87 -4.18
C GLU A 114 0.57 0.61 -3.46
N VAL A 115 -0.72 0.58 -3.08
CA VAL A 115 -1.34 -0.61 -2.48
C VAL A 115 -1.27 -1.82 -3.41
N GLN A 116 -1.55 -1.64 -4.71
CA GLN A 116 -1.45 -2.73 -5.70
C GLN A 116 -0.02 -3.25 -5.86
N ASN A 117 0.97 -2.36 -5.86
CA ASN A 117 2.37 -2.78 -5.98
C ASN A 117 2.87 -3.53 -4.74
N ASN A 118 2.24 -3.30 -3.58
CA ASN A 118 2.65 -3.84 -2.30
C ASN A 118 1.74 -4.97 -1.80
N LEU A 119 0.96 -5.62 -2.69
CA LEU A 119 0.09 -6.73 -2.31
C LEU A 119 0.85 -7.89 -1.67
N TYR A 120 2.11 -8.11 -2.08
CA TYR A 120 3.00 -9.12 -1.49
C TYR A 120 3.27 -8.91 0.01
N LEU A 121 3.03 -7.72 0.57
CA LEU A 121 3.17 -7.46 2.01
C LEU A 121 1.97 -7.97 2.83
N VAL A 122 0.87 -8.33 2.18
CA VAL A 122 -0.32 -8.86 2.84
C VAL A 122 -0.08 -10.34 3.16
N ASP A 123 0.09 -10.65 4.44
CA ASP A 123 0.39 -11.99 4.96
C ASP A 123 -0.72 -12.58 5.83
N GLN A 124 -1.86 -11.91 5.96
CA GLN A 124 -2.98 -12.39 6.78
C GLN A 124 -3.79 -13.44 6.02
N PRO A 125 -4.37 -14.42 6.73
CA PRO A 125 -5.41 -15.26 6.16
C PRO A 125 -6.49 -14.42 5.47
N THR A 126 -6.86 -14.79 4.25
CA THR A 126 -7.75 -13.98 3.41
C THR A 126 -8.90 -14.81 2.84
N LEU A 127 -10.13 -14.39 3.10
CA LEU A 127 -11.35 -14.89 2.47
C LEU A 127 -11.74 -13.97 1.31
N LEU A 128 -11.84 -14.52 0.10
CA LEU A 128 -12.21 -13.83 -1.13
C LEU A 128 -13.56 -14.32 -1.62
N LEU A 129 -14.55 -13.43 -1.64
CA LEU A 129 -15.86 -13.72 -2.24
C LEU A 129 -16.03 -12.90 -3.52
N TYR A 130 -16.27 -13.58 -4.64
CA TYR A 130 -16.47 -12.89 -5.91
C TYR A 130 -17.42 -13.64 -6.84
N PRO A 131 -18.12 -12.93 -7.73
CA PRO A 131 -19.13 -13.53 -8.60
C PRO A 131 -18.49 -14.36 -9.70
N ASN A 132 -19.22 -15.37 -10.16
CA ASN A 132 -18.79 -16.18 -11.31
C ASN A 132 -18.49 -15.28 -12.52
N PRO A 133 -17.27 -15.36 -13.12
CA PRO A 133 -16.87 -14.53 -14.26
C PRO A 133 -17.79 -14.68 -15.48
N GLU A 134 -18.46 -15.83 -15.64
CA GLU A 134 -19.39 -16.08 -16.75
C GLU A 134 -20.67 -15.24 -16.68
N ASN A 135 -21.06 -14.77 -15.48
CA ASN A 135 -22.32 -14.07 -15.23
C ASN A 135 -22.23 -12.53 -15.39
N GLY A 136 -21.18 -12.03 -16.04
CA GLY A 136 -21.06 -10.62 -16.43
C GLY A 136 -20.40 -9.68 -15.40
N ALA A 137 -20.07 -10.16 -14.20
CA ALA A 137 -19.34 -9.39 -13.18
C ALA A 137 -17.81 -9.67 -13.23
N SER A 138 -17.27 -9.76 -14.45
CA SER A 138 -15.89 -10.19 -14.73
C SER A 138 -14.83 -9.29 -14.09
N ALA A 139 -15.09 -8.01 -13.87
CA ALA A 139 -14.10 -7.09 -13.30
C ALA A 139 -13.75 -7.39 -11.83
N ALA A 140 -14.76 -7.69 -11.00
CA ALA A 140 -14.55 -8.06 -9.60
C ALA A 140 -13.89 -9.44 -9.49
N ALA A 141 -14.29 -10.39 -10.35
CA ALA A 141 -13.64 -11.70 -10.42
C ALA A 141 -12.17 -11.59 -10.82
N THR A 142 -11.86 -10.80 -11.85
CA THR A 142 -10.47 -10.58 -12.31
C THR A 142 -9.62 -9.92 -11.23
N ALA A 143 -10.16 -8.91 -10.53
CA ALA A 143 -9.46 -8.27 -9.43
C ALA A 143 -9.22 -9.23 -8.26
N SER A 144 -10.18 -10.09 -7.95
CA SER A 144 -10.06 -11.08 -6.87
C SER A 144 -9.00 -12.13 -7.18
N LEU A 145 -8.99 -12.66 -8.41
CA LEU A 145 -7.97 -13.59 -8.87
C LEU A 145 -6.58 -12.96 -8.86
N TYR A 146 -6.47 -11.70 -9.28
CA TYR A 146 -5.21 -10.96 -9.22
C TYR A 146 -4.72 -10.77 -7.78
N ILE A 147 -5.62 -10.42 -6.85
CA ILE A 147 -5.27 -10.31 -5.42
C ILE A 147 -4.82 -11.67 -4.89
N ALA A 148 -5.53 -12.76 -5.19
CA ALA A 148 -5.19 -14.10 -4.72
C ALA A 148 -3.79 -14.55 -5.17
N ASP A 149 -3.38 -14.18 -6.38
CA ASP A 149 -2.07 -14.55 -6.94
C ASP A 149 -0.90 -13.72 -6.37
N GLU A 150 -1.17 -12.47 -5.96
CA GLU A 150 -0.13 -11.51 -5.56
C GLU A 150 0.07 -11.39 -4.04
N ILE A 151 -0.91 -11.78 -3.22
CA ILE A 151 -0.76 -11.74 -1.76
C ILE A 151 0.10 -12.88 -1.25
N SER A 152 0.84 -12.65 -0.16
CA SER A 152 1.66 -13.68 0.51
C SER A 152 0.90 -14.40 1.63
N ALA A 153 -0.43 -14.36 1.59
CA ALA A 153 -1.28 -14.95 2.62
C ALA A 153 -1.07 -16.47 2.71
N PRO A 154 -0.83 -17.03 3.90
CA PRO A 154 -0.58 -18.46 4.08
C PRO A 154 -1.85 -19.30 3.89
N PHE A 155 -3.02 -18.67 4.01
CA PHE A 155 -4.32 -19.28 3.82
C PHE A 155 -5.22 -18.36 3.02
N ILE A 156 -5.62 -18.80 1.83
CA ILE A 156 -6.54 -18.10 0.94
C ILE A 156 -7.75 -18.99 0.71
N LYS A 157 -8.93 -18.48 1.05
CA LYS A 157 -10.20 -19.17 0.79
C LYS A 157 -10.99 -18.40 -0.26
N GLU A 158 -11.24 -19.03 -1.40
CA GLU A 158 -12.01 -18.44 -2.49
C GLU A 158 -13.43 -19.02 -2.53
N VAL A 159 -14.43 -18.14 -2.56
CA VAL A 159 -15.84 -18.52 -2.64
C VAL A 159 -16.51 -17.82 -3.81
N LEU A 160 -17.03 -18.65 -4.73
CA LEU A 160 -17.73 -18.19 -5.92
C LEU A 160 -19.20 -17.90 -5.60
N LEU A 161 -19.63 -16.67 -5.90
CA LEU A 161 -21.01 -16.25 -5.78
C LEU A 161 -21.78 -16.55 -7.08
N GLU A 162 -23.06 -16.89 -6.95
CA GLU A 162 -23.91 -17.14 -8.12
C GLU A 162 -24.22 -15.83 -8.84
N ILE A 163 -24.55 -14.80 -8.07
CA ILE A 163 -24.88 -13.46 -8.56
C ILE A 163 -24.06 -12.44 -7.77
N SER A 164 -23.70 -11.33 -8.42
CA SER A 164 -22.99 -10.27 -7.74
C SER A 164 -23.83 -9.63 -6.64
N PHE A 165 -23.21 -9.34 -5.50
CA PHE A 165 -23.83 -8.57 -4.40
C PHE A 165 -24.23 -7.15 -4.82
N SER A 166 -23.60 -6.60 -5.85
CA SER A 166 -24.05 -5.33 -6.43
C SER A 166 -25.40 -5.44 -7.14
N ALA A 167 -25.85 -6.65 -7.48
CA ALA A 167 -27.08 -6.91 -8.23
C ALA A 167 -28.18 -7.55 -7.37
N SER A 168 -27.82 -8.40 -6.39
CA SER A 168 -28.79 -9.08 -5.53
C SER A 168 -28.19 -9.47 -4.17
N ASP A 169 -28.99 -9.37 -3.12
CA ASP A 169 -28.69 -9.83 -1.75
C ASP A 169 -28.91 -11.34 -1.54
N GLN A 170 -29.22 -12.09 -2.60
CA GLN A 170 -29.62 -13.50 -2.51
C GLN A 170 -28.58 -14.37 -1.78
N ASP A 171 -27.29 -14.12 -2.01
CA ASP A 171 -26.18 -14.89 -1.47
C ASP A 171 -25.72 -14.38 -0.09
N LEU A 172 -26.46 -13.46 0.53
CA LEU A 172 -26.12 -12.92 1.85
C LEU A 172 -26.02 -14.01 2.95
N PRO A 173 -26.91 -15.03 3.02
CA PRO A 173 -26.74 -16.12 3.97
C PRO A 173 -25.44 -16.89 3.77
N LEU A 174 -25.05 -17.13 2.51
CA LEU A 174 -23.79 -17.79 2.17
C LEU A 174 -22.60 -16.96 2.67
N LEU A 175 -22.61 -15.64 2.45
CA LEU A 175 -21.57 -14.74 2.95
C LEU A 175 -21.45 -14.79 4.48
N ILE A 176 -22.58 -14.82 5.20
CA ILE A 176 -22.59 -14.87 6.67
C ILE A 176 -22.00 -16.20 7.15
N ASP A 177 -22.50 -17.32 6.64
CA ASP A 177 -22.05 -18.66 7.04
C ASP A 177 -20.56 -18.83 6.78
N GLU A 178 -20.10 -18.35 5.61
CA GLU A 178 -18.72 -18.45 5.18
C GLU A 178 -17.78 -17.53 5.99
N ALA A 179 -18.20 -16.30 6.28
CA ALA A 179 -17.44 -15.39 7.13
C ALA A 179 -17.28 -15.93 8.56
N LEU A 180 -18.35 -16.50 9.14
CA LEU A 180 -18.30 -17.11 10.47
C LEU A 180 -17.41 -18.34 10.48
N PHE A 181 -17.52 -19.20 9.46
CA PHE A 181 -16.65 -20.36 9.29
C PHE A 181 -15.18 -19.93 9.23
N PHE A 182 -14.87 -18.94 8.39
CA PHE A 182 -13.52 -18.41 8.21
C PHE A 182 -12.94 -17.83 9.51
N VAL A 183 -13.72 -17.02 10.24
CA VAL A 183 -13.30 -16.49 11.55
C VAL A 183 -13.04 -17.63 12.53
N ASN A 184 -13.89 -18.66 12.53
CA ASN A 184 -13.73 -19.81 13.41
C ASN A 184 -12.49 -20.67 13.09
N GLU A 185 -12.12 -20.79 11.82
CA GLU A 185 -10.93 -21.53 11.37
C GLU A 185 -9.64 -20.75 11.63
N THR A 186 -9.66 -19.44 11.40
CA THR A 186 -8.49 -18.58 11.55
C THR A 186 -8.22 -18.18 12.99
N LYS A 187 -9.25 -18.13 13.87
CA LYS A 187 -9.03 -17.75 15.27
C LYS A 187 -8.08 -18.72 15.99
N ASP A 188 -8.15 -20.02 15.72
CA ASP A 188 -7.36 -21.02 16.45
C ASP A 188 -6.09 -21.43 15.66
N ASN A 189 -5.81 -20.75 14.53
CA ASN A 189 -4.83 -21.19 13.55
C ASN A 189 -4.99 -22.67 13.17
N SER A 190 -6.23 -23.18 13.20
CA SER A 190 -6.50 -24.60 12.95
C SER A 190 -6.16 -25.02 11.53
N TRP A 191 -6.14 -24.07 10.59
CA TRP A 191 -5.66 -24.27 9.22
C TRP A 191 -4.19 -24.70 9.14
N ILE A 192 -3.37 -24.41 10.16
CA ILE A 192 -1.99 -24.93 10.27
C ILE A 192 -2.01 -26.42 10.66
N ALA A 193 -3.02 -26.88 11.40
CA ALA A 193 -3.06 -28.21 12.00
C ALA A 193 -3.38 -29.34 11.01
N ASP A 194 -4.05 -29.07 9.89
CA ASP A 194 -4.46 -30.12 8.94
C ASP A 194 -3.34 -30.60 8.00
N GLY A 195 -2.13 -30.01 8.09
CA GLY A 195 -0.96 -30.44 7.32
C GLY A 195 0.42 -30.26 7.97
N ALA A 196 0.54 -29.54 9.11
CA ALA A 196 1.83 -29.07 9.61
C ALA A 196 2.27 -29.63 10.98
N SER A 197 1.72 -30.74 11.49
CA SER A 197 2.26 -31.32 12.73
C SER A 197 3.70 -31.81 12.55
N ASP A 198 3.99 -32.44 11.41
CA ASP A 198 5.32 -32.98 11.12
C ASP A 198 6.27 -31.89 10.61
N ASP A 199 5.76 -30.92 9.86
CA ASP A 199 6.57 -29.84 9.27
C ASP A 199 7.01 -28.80 10.31
N VAL A 200 6.16 -28.46 11.30
CA VAL A 200 6.55 -27.51 12.37
C VAL A 200 7.63 -28.10 13.27
N GLU A 201 7.55 -29.39 13.60
CA GLU A 201 8.62 -30.07 14.35
C GLU A 201 9.92 -30.16 13.53
N LEU A 202 9.82 -30.36 12.21
CA LEU A 202 10.98 -30.34 11.30
C LEU A 202 11.62 -28.95 11.23
N ILE A 203 10.80 -27.90 11.10
CA ILE A 203 11.24 -26.50 11.04
C ILE A 203 11.93 -26.10 12.34
N ASP A 204 11.35 -26.44 13.49
CA ASP A 204 11.96 -26.17 14.80
C ASP A 204 13.29 -26.93 14.95
N ALA A 205 13.36 -28.18 14.48
CA ALA A 205 14.60 -28.95 14.51
C ALA A 205 15.69 -28.35 13.57
N GLU A 206 15.33 -27.91 12.38
CA GLU A 206 16.25 -27.23 11.46
C GLU A 206 16.71 -25.88 12.00
N PHE A 207 15.79 -25.09 12.56
CA PHE A 207 16.11 -23.82 13.18
C PHE A 207 17.06 -23.99 14.36
N GLN A 208 16.81 -24.97 15.24
CA GLN A 208 17.71 -25.28 16.35
C GLN A 208 19.09 -25.76 15.86
N SER A 209 19.16 -26.47 14.74
CA SER A 209 20.43 -26.84 14.10
C SER A 209 21.21 -25.62 13.58
N ILE A 210 20.52 -24.64 12.97
CA ILE A 210 21.13 -23.37 12.53
C ILE A 210 21.62 -22.55 13.73
N VAL A 211 20.80 -22.41 14.78
CA VAL A 211 21.16 -21.70 16.02
C VAL A 211 22.32 -22.39 16.74
N ALA A 212 22.34 -23.73 16.74
CA ALA A 212 23.46 -24.51 17.26
C ALA A 212 24.73 -24.31 16.42
N GLY A 213 24.62 -24.24 15.10
CA GLY A 213 25.74 -23.94 14.21
C GLY A 213 26.32 -22.53 14.42
N LEU A 214 25.46 -21.53 14.62
CA LEU A 214 25.86 -20.15 14.90
C LEU A 214 26.50 -19.96 16.28
N SER A 215 26.21 -20.85 17.24
CA SER A 215 26.81 -20.81 18.58
C SER A 215 28.13 -21.58 18.68
N LEU A 216 28.53 -22.31 17.63
CA LEU A 216 29.74 -23.14 17.62
C LEU A 216 30.91 -22.57 16.82
N ASP A 217 30.73 -21.52 16.01
CA ASP A 217 31.82 -20.97 15.17
C ASP A 217 31.81 -19.43 15.08
N GLU A 218 32.41 -18.76 16.06
CA GLU A 218 33.30 -17.60 15.87
C GLU A 218 33.82 -17.11 17.24
N SER A 219 34.88 -17.76 17.72
CA SER A 219 35.79 -17.13 18.69
C SER A 219 37.21 -17.16 18.13
N THR A 220 37.35 -16.72 16.88
CA THR A 220 38.63 -16.17 16.45
C THR A 220 38.82 -14.85 17.21
N PRO A 221 40.01 -14.59 17.74
CA PRO A 221 40.25 -13.48 18.68
C PRO A 221 40.09 -12.07 18.07
N ASN A 222 39.74 -11.97 16.78
CA ASN A 222 39.64 -10.71 16.06
C ASN A 222 38.32 -10.72 15.28
N THR A 223 37.35 -9.93 15.71
CA THR A 223 36.05 -9.79 15.05
C THR A 223 36.16 -8.85 13.85
N TYR A 224 35.21 -8.93 12.91
CA TYR A 224 35.12 -7.99 11.77
C TYR A 224 35.11 -6.51 12.22
N LEU A 225 34.54 -6.20 13.38
CA LEU A 225 34.56 -4.87 14.00
C LEU A 225 35.96 -4.42 14.41
N ASP A 226 36.81 -5.36 14.86
CA ASP A 226 38.20 -5.11 15.26
C ASP A 226 39.09 -4.84 14.02
N GLN A 227 38.74 -5.43 12.88
CA GLN A 227 39.36 -5.10 11.58
C GLN A 227 38.91 -3.73 11.06
N LEU A 228 37.64 -3.35 11.27
CA LEU A 228 37.14 -2.02 10.91
C LEU A 228 37.77 -0.92 11.77
N ASP A 229 37.95 -1.16 13.08
CA ASP A 229 38.67 -0.25 13.98
C ASP A 229 40.17 -0.16 13.62
N SER A 230 40.75 -1.19 12.99
CA SER A 230 42.12 -1.11 12.45
C SER A 230 42.22 -0.31 11.13
N GLN A 231 41.08 0.02 10.53
CA GLN A 231 40.95 0.70 9.22
C GLN A 231 40.55 2.18 9.36
N GLU A 232 40.90 2.83 10.48
CA GLU A 232 40.61 4.24 10.80
C GLU A 232 41.06 5.27 9.74
N ASP A 233 41.92 4.89 8.78
CA ASP A 233 42.48 5.79 7.77
C ASP A 233 41.62 5.95 6.49
N GLU A 234 40.55 5.16 6.30
CA GLU A 234 39.66 5.24 5.12
C GLU A 234 38.30 5.90 5.44
N HIS A 235 38.30 7.01 6.17
CA HIS A 235 37.07 7.79 6.37
C HIS A 235 36.60 8.41 5.05
N PHE A 236 35.30 8.27 4.74
CA PHE A 236 34.66 8.90 3.59
C PHE A 236 34.94 10.41 3.58
N GLN A 237 35.82 10.84 2.69
CA GLN A 237 36.01 12.26 2.41
C GLN A 237 34.84 12.69 1.54
N ILE A 238 33.92 13.46 2.12
CA ILE A 238 32.83 14.08 1.36
C ILE A 238 33.49 14.85 0.21
N PRO A 239 33.24 14.48 -1.06
CA PRO A 239 33.77 15.25 -2.16
C PRO A 239 33.23 16.67 -2.01
N ASN A 240 34.12 17.64 -1.80
CA ASN A 240 33.75 19.05 -1.73
C ASN A 240 33.49 19.51 -3.16
N PRO A 241 32.22 19.62 -3.63
CA PRO A 241 31.98 19.99 -5.01
C PRO A 241 32.45 21.43 -5.19
N GLU A 242 33.48 21.64 -6.00
CA GLU A 242 33.83 22.98 -6.44
C GLU A 242 32.61 23.56 -7.16
N LEU A 243 32.12 24.72 -6.70
CA LEU A 243 31.07 25.46 -7.39
C LEU A 243 31.56 25.74 -8.81
N LEU A 244 30.95 25.07 -9.80
CA LEU A 244 31.39 25.16 -11.19
C LEU A 244 31.43 26.64 -11.61
N PRO A 245 32.61 27.16 -12.00
CA PRO A 245 32.73 28.57 -12.36
C PRO A 245 31.85 28.85 -13.58
N ILE A 246 30.99 29.86 -13.49
CA ILE A 246 30.12 30.35 -14.59
C ILE A 246 30.98 31.10 -15.64
N ARG A 247 32.07 30.47 -16.10
CA ARG A 247 33.09 31.06 -16.96
C ARG A 247 32.66 31.11 -18.42
N ASN A 248 31.70 30.26 -18.83
CA ASN A 248 31.21 30.20 -20.19
C ASN A 248 30.40 31.45 -20.56
N ARG A 249 30.81 32.13 -21.63
CA ARG A 249 30.16 33.35 -22.15
C ARG A 249 28.66 33.12 -22.41
N SER A 250 28.30 31.93 -22.88
CA SER A 250 26.91 31.51 -23.13
C SER A 250 26.06 31.51 -21.86
N LYS A 251 26.52 30.89 -20.77
CA LYS A 251 25.80 30.83 -19.49
C LYS A 251 25.60 32.22 -18.88
N ARG A 252 26.61 33.09 -18.99
CA ARG A 252 26.52 34.49 -18.54
C ARG A 252 25.47 35.28 -19.31
N ASN A 253 25.39 35.09 -20.63
CA ASN A 253 24.37 35.74 -21.45
C ASN A 253 22.97 35.23 -21.10
N ALA A 254 22.81 33.93 -20.83
CA ALA A 254 21.54 33.34 -20.42
C ALA A 254 21.01 33.95 -19.11
N ILE A 255 21.87 34.04 -18.09
CA ILE A 255 21.55 34.65 -16.79
C ILE A 255 21.20 36.14 -16.97
N PHE A 256 21.94 36.85 -17.83
CA PHE A 256 21.64 38.25 -18.12
C PHE A 256 20.21 38.42 -18.66
N PHE A 257 19.79 37.64 -19.65
CA PHE A 257 18.41 37.71 -20.17
C PHE A 257 17.36 37.28 -19.15
N MET A 258 17.67 36.27 -18.33
CA MET A 258 16.79 35.77 -17.27
C MET A 258 16.55 36.82 -16.16
N VAL A 259 17.54 37.66 -15.85
CA VAL A 259 17.40 38.71 -14.83
C VAL A 259 16.87 40.02 -15.42
N VAL A 260 17.35 40.42 -16.59
CA VAL A 260 16.98 41.71 -17.20
C VAL A 260 15.55 41.71 -17.73
N GLY A 261 15.06 40.59 -18.26
CA GLY A 261 13.69 40.47 -18.77
C GLY A 261 12.61 40.80 -17.73
N PRO A 262 12.60 40.14 -16.56
CA PRO A 262 11.67 40.43 -15.47
C PRO A 262 11.84 41.84 -14.91
N VAL A 263 13.07 42.35 -14.77
CA VAL A 263 13.32 43.71 -14.29
C VAL A 263 12.73 44.75 -15.24
N TYR A 264 12.86 44.56 -16.56
CA TYR A 264 12.21 45.42 -17.56
C TYR A 264 10.67 45.33 -17.50
N ALA A 265 10.12 44.13 -17.40
CA ALA A 265 8.68 43.93 -17.29
C ALA A 265 8.09 44.55 -16.01
N LEU A 266 8.82 44.49 -14.88
CA LEU A 266 8.41 45.13 -13.63
C LEU A 266 8.59 46.65 -13.68
N ALA A 267 9.67 47.17 -14.28
CA ALA A 267 9.88 48.61 -14.42
C ALA A 267 8.80 49.27 -15.30
N THR A 268 8.40 48.61 -16.39
CA THR A 268 7.33 49.09 -17.26
C THR A 268 5.95 49.02 -16.60
N THR A 269 5.66 47.99 -15.81
CA THR A 269 4.36 47.82 -15.14
C THR A 269 4.20 48.68 -13.88
N ILE A 270 5.25 48.83 -13.07
CA ILE A 270 5.18 49.53 -11.77
C ILE A 270 5.53 51.01 -11.91
N SER A 271 6.59 51.35 -12.65
CA SER A 271 7.09 52.72 -12.75
C SER A 271 6.56 53.46 -13.98
N GLY A 272 5.87 52.79 -14.91
CA GLY A 272 5.48 53.36 -16.21
C GLY A 272 6.68 53.78 -17.07
N PHE A 273 7.90 53.38 -16.69
CA PHE A 273 9.13 53.78 -17.36
C PHE A 273 9.27 52.96 -18.64
N ASN A 274 8.91 53.58 -19.77
CA ASN A 274 8.95 52.94 -21.08
C ASN A 274 9.92 53.68 -22.02
N PRO A 275 11.23 53.38 -21.97
CA PRO A 275 12.23 54.10 -22.76
C PRO A 275 12.06 53.90 -24.28
N PHE A 276 11.33 52.86 -24.72
CA PHE A 276 11.15 52.51 -26.13
C PHE A 276 9.70 52.57 -26.62
N GLY A 277 8.73 52.90 -25.75
CA GLY A 277 7.31 52.93 -26.10
C GLY A 277 6.69 51.56 -26.37
N ILE A 278 7.34 50.46 -25.97
CA ILE A 278 6.90 49.08 -26.24
C ILE A 278 6.27 48.50 -24.97
N GLU A 279 5.18 47.74 -25.13
CA GLU A 279 4.49 47.01 -24.07
C GLU A 279 5.42 46.01 -23.34
N PRO A 280 5.04 45.44 -22.17
CA PRO A 280 5.93 44.61 -21.34
C PRO A 280 6.35 43.25 -21.95
N TRP A 281 5.69 42.82 -23.04
CA TRP A 281 5.86 41.51 -23.65
C TRP A 281 7.30 41.16 -24.12
N PRO A 282 8.17 42.10 -24.57
CA PRO A 282 9.56 41.78 -24.91
C PRO A 282 10.36 41.32 -23.68
N GLY A 283 10.05 41.84 -22.49
CA GLY A 283 10.67 41.39 -21.24
C GLY A 283 10.33 39.94 -20.90
N VAL A 284 9.08 39.54 -21.17
CA VAL A 284 8.61 38.15 -20.99
C VAL A 284 9.29 37.21 -21.98
N LEU A 285 9.41 37.61 -23.26
CA LEU A 285 10.12 36.82 -24.26
C LEU A 285 11.61 36.68 -23.95
N ALA A 286 12.25 37.74 -23.46
CA ALA A 286 13.66 37.69 -23.03
C ALA A 286 13.87 36.70 -21.88
N PHE A 287 12.94 36.65 -20.93
CA PHE A 287 12.98 35.68 -19.83
C PHE A 287 12.84 34.23 -20.32
N ILE A 288 11.82 33.95 -21.15
CA ILE A 288 11.56 32.60 -21.67
C ILE A 288 12.71 32.13 -22.57
N GLY A 289 13.22 33.01 -23.45
CA GLY A 289 14.37 32.72 -24.30
C GLY A 289 15.65 32.49 -23.50
N GLY A 290 15.89 33.28 -22.45
CA GLY A 290 17.01 33.11 -21.52
C GLY A 290 16.96 31.77 -20.78
N LEU A 291 15.77 31.38 -20.28
CA LEU A 291 15.56 30.10 -19.60
C LEU A 291 15.76 28.90 -20.52
N ALA A 292 15.19 28.94 -21.73
CA ALA A 292 15.37 27.88 -22.72
C ALA A 292 16.84 27.72 -23.13
N TYR A 293 17.55 28.83 -23.33
CA TYR A 293 18.97 28.82 -23.67
C TYR A 293 19.83 28.30 -22.51
N PHE A 294 19.50 28.64 -21.27
CA PHE A 294 20.18 28.13 -20.08
C PHE A 294 20.04 26.60 -19.98
N LEU A 295 18.82 26.07 -20.09
CA LEU A 295 18.54 24.63 -20.00
C LEU A 295 19.20 23.83 -21.11
N HIS A 296 19.24 24.37 -22.34
CA HIS A 296 19.96 23.74 -23.43
C HIS A 296 21.47 23.68 -23.13
N SER A 297 22.04 24.79 -22.64
CA SER A 297 23.47 24.84 -22.32
C SER A 297 23.89 23.95 -21.15
N THR A 298 22.97 23.59 -20.24
CA THR A 298 23.24 22.63 -19.17
C THR A 298 23.11 21.19 -19.64
N ARG A 299 22.44 20.93 -20.77
CA ARG A 299 22.30 19.56 -21.31
C ARG A 299 23.61 19.04 -21.89
N ASP A 300 24.37 19.93 -22.54
CA ASP A 300 25.60 19.55 -23.24
C ASP A 300 26.75 19.19 -22.27
N ASP A 301 26.75 19.71 -21.03
CA ASP A 301 27.75 19.37 -20.01
C ASP A 301 27.67 17.91 -19.53
N PHE A 302 26.50 17.25 -19.65
CA PHE A 302 26.33 15.85 -19.23
C PHE A 302 26.77 14.84 -20.29
N THR A 303 27.00 15.28 -21.54
CA THR A 303 27.32 14.38 -22.66
C THR A 303 28.80 14.34 -23.02
N ASP A 304 29.63 15.22 -22.44
CA ASP A 304 31.08 15.32 -22.71
C ASP A 304 31.95 14.62 -21.65
N ASP A 305 31.37 14.09 -20.57
CA ASP A 305 32.07 13.30 -19.56
C ASP A 305 31.83 11.81 -19.82
N ASP A 306 32.51 11.28 -20.84
CA ASP A 306 32.73 9.84 -20.98
C ASP A 306 33.39 9.38 -19.68
N GLY A 307 32.66 8.60 -18.88
CA GLY A 307 33.05 8.09 -17.56
C GLY A 307 34.25 7.13 -17.58
N ALA A 308 35.37 7.54 -18.18
CA ALA A 308 36.67 6.93 -18.04
C ALA A 308 37.34 7.49 -16.77
N VAL A 309 36.93 6.92 -15.64
CA VAL A 309 37.76 6.92 -14.43
C VAL A 309 38.93 5.97 -14.72
N VAL A 310 40.16 6.52 -14.78
CA VAL A 310 41.40 5.73 -14.67
C VAL A 310 41.85 5.77 -13.21
#